data_AF-A0AAU1MZN6-F1
#
_entry.id   AF-A0AAU1MZN6-F1
#
_cell.length_a   1.000
_cell.length_b   1.000
_cell.length_c   1.000
_cell.angle_alpha   90.00
_cell.angle_beta   90.00
_cell.angle_gamma   90.00
#
_symmetry.space_group_name_H-M   'P 1'
#
loop_
_entity.id
_entity.type
_entity.pdbx_description
1 polymer ?
#
loop_
_entity_poly.entity_id
_entity_poly.type
_entity_poly.pdbx_seq_one_letter_code
_entity_poly.pdbx_strand_id
1 'polypeptide(L)'
;MKRALPDADTVKAAIDTVLDKAATNGRRPTVTAVERHLGIPHATFHCHYSDLIDAHFRPRIPAPAQPVLSEATHERTETNLRRLRQENTDLRRTLELYEEAIRQLTLENAALRQGATVLALPARARPTSTTHP
;
A
#
# COMPACT_ATOMS: atom_id res chain seq x y z
N MET A 1 -21.20 -34.39 -5.98
CA MET A 1 -22.44 -34.13 -5.20
C MET A 1 -23.05 -32.84 -5.72
N LYS A 2 -24.26 -32.87 -6.31
CA LYS A 2 -24.96 -31.66 -6.77
C LYS A 2 -25.55 -30.99 -5.54
N ARG A 3 -24.85 -29.98 -4.99
CA ARG A 3 -25.43 -29.12 -3.95
C ARG A 3 -26.60 -28.40 -4.61
N ALA A 4 -27.82 -28.61 -4.11
CA ALA A 4 -28.99 -27.89 -4.60
C ALA A 4 -28.69 -26.39 -4.46
N LEU A 5 -28.88 -25.64 -5.55
CA LEU A 5 -28.74 -24.19 -5.51
C LEU A 5 -29.81 -23.65 -4.56
N PRO A 6 -29.45 -22.81 -3.57
CA PRO A 6 -30.44 -22.20 -2.70
C PRO A 6 -31.37 -21.30 -3.49
N ASP A 7 -32.63 -21.27 -3.08
CA ASP A 7 -33.64 -20.45 -3.71
C ASP A 7 -33.36 -18.95 -3.51
N ALA A 8 -33.88 -18.12 -4.41
CA ALA A 8 -33.66 -16.68 -4.42
C ALA A 8 -34.06 -16.02 -3.09
N ASP A 9 -35.13 -16.52 -2.44
CA ASP A 9 -35.59 -15.98 -1.17
C ASP A 9 -34.67 -16.35 0.00
N THR A 10 -33.99 -17.52 -0.08
CA THR A 10 -32.94 -17.90 0.89
C THR A 10 -31.72 -16.98 0.75
N VAL A 11 -31.36 -16.62 -0.49
CA VAL A 11 -30.26 -15.70 -0.76
C VAL A 11 -30.57 -14.28 -0.26
N LYS A 12 -31.81 -13.80 -0.44
CA LYS A 12 -32.25 -12.50 0.09
C LYS A 12 -32.19 -12.45 1.62
N ALA A 13 -32.71 -13.47 2.31
CA ALA A 13 -32.65 -13.54 3.76
C ALA A 13 -31.19 -13.55 4.29
N ALA A 14 -30.28 -14.21 3.58
CA ALA A 14 -28.86 -14.20 3.91
C ALA A 14 -28.21 -12.83 3.67
N ILE A 15 -28.60 -12.10 2.62
CA ILE A 15 -28.19 -10.72 2.38
C ILE A 15 -28.64 -9.83 3.54
N ASP A 16 -29.92 -9.88 3.92
CA ASP A 16 -30.47 -9.07 5.01
C ASP A 16 -29.74 -9.36 6.33
N THR A 17 -29.50 -10.64 6.64
CA THR A 17 -28.73 -11.04 7.83
C THR A 17 -27.31 -10.47 7.84
N VAL A 18 -26.64 -10.41 6.68
CA VAL A 18 -25.29 -9.85 6.57
C VAL A 18 -25.31 -8.33 6.70
N LEU A 19 -26.32 -7.66 6.15
CA LEU A 19 -26.51 -6.21 6.29
C LEU A 19 -26.75 -5.84 7.75
N ASP A 20 -27.60 -6.56 8.48
CA ASP A 20 -27.90 -6.32 9.89
C ASP A 20 -26.68 -6.56 10.80
N LYS A 21 -25.95 -7.65 10.55
CA LYS A 21 -24.69 -7.94 11.27
C LYS A 21 -23.64 -6.87 10.99
N ALA A 22 -23.55 -6.38 9.76
CA ALA A 22 -22.64 -5.31 9.39
C ALA A 22 -22.99 -4.00 10.10
N ALA A 23 -24.29 -3.65 10.15
CA ALA A 23 -24.78 -2.49 10.88
C ALA A 23 -24.47 -2.58 12.38
N THR A 24 -24.67 -3.75 13.00
CA THR A 24 -24.43 -3.96 14.44
C THR A 24 -22.93 -3.90 14.80
N ASN A 25 -22.07 -4.46 13.95
CA ASN A 25 -20.63 -4.49 14.18
C ASN A 25 -19.89 -3.23 13.69
N GLY A 26 -20.61 -2.26 13.11
CA GLY A 26 -20.02 -1.08 12.46
C GLY A 26 -19.08 -1.42 11.32
N ARG A 27 -19.18 -2.62 10.74
CA ARG A 27 -18.32 -3.09 9.64
C ARG A 27 -19.08 -2.99 8.33
N ARG A 28 -18.36 -2.83 7.23
CA ARG A 28 -18.98 -2.78 5.90
C ARG A 28 -19.46 -4.18 5.48
N PRO A 29 -20.70 -4.32 4.99
CA PRO A 29 -21.16 -5.59 4.42
C PRO A 29 -20.42 -5.88 3.10
N THR A 30 -19.94 -7.11 2.93
CA THR A 30 -19.26 -7.57 1.71
C THR A 30 -19.96 -8.77 1.09
N VAL A 31 -19.86 -8.90 -0.24
CA VAL A 31 -20.41 -10.05 -0.98
C VAL A 31 -19.79 -11.36 -0.49
N THR A 32 -18.50 -11.35 -0.14
CA THR A 32 -17.80 -12.49 0.45
C THR A 32 -18.37 -12.94 1.81
N ALA A 33 -18.97 -12.02 2.58
CA ALA A 33 -19.64 -12.38 3.83
C ALA A 33 -20.96 -13.12 3.57
N VAL A 34 -21.69 -12.73 2.50
CA VAL A 34 -22.90 -13.42 2.04
C VAL A 34 -22.56 -14.82 1.51
N GLU A 35 -21.52 -14.95 0.69
CA GLU A 35 -21.01 -16.23 0.18
C GLU A 35 -20.62 -17.18 1.30
N ARG A 36 -19.89 -16.67 2.30
CA ARG A 36 -19.51 -17.45 3.49
C ARG A 36 -20.73 -17.86 4.31
N HIS A 37 -21.73 -16.98 4.41
CA HIS A 37 -22.96 -17.29 5.15
C HIS A 37 -23.78 -18.40 4.49
N LEU A 38 -23.83 -18.40 3.15
CA LEU A 38 -24.51 -19.44 2.35
C LEU A 38 -23.64 -20.68 2.10
N GLY A 39 -22.33 -20.59 2.36
CA GLY A 39 -21.37 -21.66 2.09
C GLY A 39 -21.19 -21.97 0.60
N ILE A 40 -21.41 -20.99 -0.29
CA ILE A 40 -21.36 -21.14 -1.75
C ILE A 40 -20.02 -20.59 -2.29
N PRO A 41 -19.37 -21.26 -3.26
CA PRO A 41 -18.21 -20.70 -3.94
C PRO A 41 -18.53 -19.39 -4.67
N HIS A 42 -17.59 -18.44 -4.64
CA HIS A 42 -17.69 -17.12 -5.28
C HIS A 42 -18.16 -17.20 -6.75
N ALA A 43 -17.56 -18.09 -7.55
CA ALA A 43 -17.92 -18.26 -8.96
C ALA A 43 -19.39 -18.69 -9.14
N THR A 44 -19.88 -19.62 -8.33
CA THR A 44 -21.28 -20.07 -8.36
C THR A 44 -22.22 -18.95 -7.92
N PHE A 45 -21.84 -18.18 -6.91
CA PHE A 45 -22.64 -17.05 -6.44
C PHE A 45 -22.78 -15.97 -7.50
N HIS A 46 -21.67 -15.62 -8.16
CA HIS A 46 -21.64 -14.61 -9.21
C HIS A 46 -22.37 -15.06 -10.48
N CYS A 47 -22.27 -16.32 -10.90
CA CYS A 47 -22.95 -16.79 -12.12
C CYS A 47 -24.48 -16.89 -11.98
N HIS A 48 -25.00 -17.21 -10.79
CA HIS A 48 -26.43 -17.48 -10.59
C HIS A 48 -27.19 -16.36 -9.88
N TYR A 49 -26.50 -15.50 -9.11
CA TYR A 49 -27.13 -14.50 -8.26
C TYR A 49 -26.57 -13.09 -8.42
N SER A 50 -25.65 -12.87 -9.38
CA SER A 50 -25.87 -11.85 -10.42
C SER A 50 -26.75 -10.66 -10.06
N ASP A 51 -27.98 -10.83 -10.51
CA ASP A 51 -29.02 -9.82 -10.50
C ASP A 51 -29.49 -9.47 -9.08
N LEU A 52 -29.41 -10.43 -8.13
CA LEU A 52 -29.76 -10.18 -6.73
C LEU A 52 -28.72 -9.29 -6.03
N ILE A 53 -27.44 -9.40 -6.40
CA ILE A 53 -26.40 -8.50 -5.88
C ILE A 53 -26.67 -7.07 -6.36
N ASP A 54 -26.98 -6.91 -7.64
CA ASP A 54 -27.20 -5.59 -8.23
C ASP A 54 -28.52 -4.95 -7.76
N ALA A 55 -29.58 -5.73 -7.62
CA ALA A 55 -30.90 -5.23 -7.21
C ALA A 55 -31.05 -5.02 -5.70
N HIS A 56 -30.45 -5.88 -4.86
CA HIS A 56 -30.72 -5.87 -3.41
C HIS A 56 -29.50 -5.54 -2.56
N PHE A 57 -28.30 -5.94 -2.98
CA PHE A 57 -27.09 -5.71 -2.19
C PHE A 57 -26.51 -4.32 -2.46
N ARG A 58 -26.19 -3.99 -3.72
CA ARG A 58 -25.54 -2.71 -4.10
C ARG A 58 -26.28 -1.45 -3.64
N PRO A 59 -27.62 -1.33 -3.75
CA PRO A 59 -28.32 -0.11 -3.34
C PRO A 59 -28.32 0.12 -1.83
N ARG A 60 -28.10 -0.93 -1.04
CA ARG A 60 -28.14 -0.91 0.44
C ARG A 60 -26.76 -0.82 1.07
N ILE A 61 -25.69 -0.94 0.29
CA ILE A 61 -24.35 -0.61 0.75
C ILE A 61 -24.29 0.92 0.83
N PRO A 62 -23.97 1.51 1.99
CA PRO A 62 -23.69 2.93 2.07
C PRO A 62 -22.64 3.26 1.00
N ALA A 63 -22.92 4.27 0.16
CA ALA A 63 -21.91 4.82 -0.74
C ALA A 63 -20.61 4.96 0.06
N PRO A 64 -19.43 4.63 -0.51
CA PRO A 64 -18.18 4.81 0.22
C PRO A 64 -18.24 6.22 0.78
N ALA A 65 -18.29 6.35 2.11
CA ALA A 65 -18.15 7.64 2.74
C ALA A 65 -16.83 8.13 2.17
N GLN A 66 -16.89 9.13 1.28
CA GLN A 66 -15.69 9.90 0.99
C GLN A 66 -15.22 10.28 2.39
N PRO A 67 -14.03 9.83 2.81
CA PRO A 67 -13.54 10.26 4.09
C PRO A 67 -13.62 11.77 4.01
N VAL A 68 -14.45 12.38 4.86
CA VAL A 68 -14.45 13.81 5.11
C VAL A 68 -13.14 14.09 5.83
N LEU A 69 -12.04 13.90 5.10
CA LEU A 69 -10.73 14.38 5.43
C LEU A 69 -10.92 15.88 5.43
N SER A 70 -10.99 16.46 6.62
CA SER A 70 -10.86 17.91 6.80
C SER A 70 -9.71 18.39 5.92
N GLU A 71 -9.85 19.57 5.28
CA GLU A 71 -8.80 20.17 4.44
C GLU A 71 -7.42 20.12 5.10
N ALA A 72 -7.37 20.33 6.42
CA ALA A 72 -6.15 20.20 7.23
C ALA A 72 -5.47 18.82 7.15
N THR A 73 -6.25 17.74 7.02
CA THR A 73 -5.70 16.38 6.86
C THR A 73 -5.24 16.14 5.43
N HIS A 74 -5.95 16.68 4.44
CA HIS A 74 -5.51 16.64 3.03
C HIS A 74 -4.19 17.39 2.84
N GLU A 75 -4.09 18.63 3.32
CA GLU A 75 -2.87 19.43 3.29
C GLU A 75 -1.70 18.72 4.01
N ARG A 76 -1.98 18.11 5.17
CA ARG A 76 -0.98 17.31 5.89
C ARG A 76 -0.53 16.08 5.10
N THR A 77 -1.42 15.40 4.39
CA THR A 77 -1.03 14.27 3.53
C THR A 77 -0.23 14.72 2.31
N GLU A 78 -0.59 15.85 1.69
CA GLU A 78 0.13 16.37 0.53
C GLU A 78 1.53 16.89 0.88
N THR A 79 1.66 17.60 2.00
CA THR A 79 2.96 18.07 2.52
C THR A 79 3.87 16.89 2.85
N ASN A 80 3.35 15.84 3.49
CA ASN A 80 4.11 14.61 3.73
C ASN A 80 4.52 13.91 2.44
N LEU A 81 3.64 13.83 1.44
CA LEU A 81 3.97 13.23 0.15
C LEU A 81 5.05 14.03 -0.60
N ARG A 82 4.98 15.36 -0.58
CA ARG A 82 6.01 16.22 -1.17
C ARG A 82 7.36 16.02 -0.47
N ARG A 83 7.37 16.00 0.86
CA ARG A 83 8.55 15.72 1.66
C ARG A 83 9.16 14.36 1.30
N LEU A 84 8.34 13.32 1.24
CA LEU A 84 8.80 11.97 0.94
C LEU A 84 9.40 11.86 -0.47
N ARG A 85 8.82 12.56 -1.46
CA ARG A 85 9.36 12.63 -2.83
C ARG A 85 10.71 13.35 -2.87
N GLN A 86 10.84 14.44 -2.10
CA GLN A 86 12.10 15.16 -1.99
C GLN A 86 13.18 14.26 -1.36
N GLU A 87 12.89 13.65 -0.21
CA GLU A 87 13.80 12.74 0.47
C GLU A 87 14.20 11.56 -0.44
N ASN A 88 13.27 11.00 -1.21
CA ASN A 88 13.60 9.93 -2.16
C ASN A 88 14.55 10.39 -3.27
N THR A 89 14.37 11.61 -3.77
CA THR A 89 15.25 12.21 -4.79
C THR A 89 16.64 12.46 -4.23
N ASP A 90 16.73 12.99 -3.01
CA ASP A 90 18.00 13.25 -2.34
C ASP A 90 18.77 11.95 -2.03
N LEU A 91 18.04 10.90 -1.60
CA LEU A 91 18.62 9.58 -1.37
C LEU A 91 19.18 8.97 -2.65
N ARG A 92 18.44 9.04 -3.77
CA ARG A 92 18.92 8.55 -5.07
C ARG A 92 20.19 9.27 -5.53
N ARG A 93 20.20 10.60 -5.41
CA ARG A 93 21.38 11.41 -5.73
C ARG A 93 22.59 11.02 -4.87
N THR A 94 22.35 10.75 -3.59
CA THR A 94 23.39 10.33 -2.64
C THR A 94 23.94 8.94 -3.01
N LEU A 95 23.07 8.01 -3.40
CA LEU A 95 23.47 6.69 -3.88
C LEU A 95 24.33 6.79 -5.15
N GLU A 96 23.93 7.59 -6.13
CA GLU A 96 24.72 7.80 -7.37
C GLU A 96 26.13 8.31 -7.06
N LEU A 97 26.27 9.26 -6.13
CA LEU A 97 27.57 9.77 -5.69
C LEU A 97 28.42 8.67 -5.02
N TYR A 98 27.82 7.85 -4.16
CA TYR A 98 28.54 6.77 -3.49
C TYR A 98 28.93 5.64 -4.45
N GLU A 99 28.06 5.30 -5.40
CA GLU A 99 28.38 4.33 -6.44
C GLU A 99 29.61 4.77 -7.24
N GLU A 100 29.65 6.04 -7.64
CA GLU A 100 30.79 6.58 -8.40
C GLU A 100 32.07 6.62 -7.55
N ALA A 101 31.97 7.03 -6.28
CA ALA A 101 33.11 6.98 -5.36
C ALA A 101 33.65 5.56 -5.18
N ILE A 102 32.76 4.56 -5.07
CA ILE A 102 33.16 3.15 -4.97
C ILE A 102 33.85 2.68 -6.26
N ARG A 103 33.34 3.06 -7.44
CA ARG A 103 33.99 2.74 -8.73
C ARG A 103 35.40 3.33 -8.80
N GLN A 104 35.56 4.60 -8.45
CA GLN A 104 36.86 5.28 -8.43
C GLN A 104 37.82 4.60 -7.45
N LEU A 105 37.39 4.36 -6.21
CA LEU A 105 38.20 3.65 -5.21
C LEU A 105 38.59 2.25 -5.66
N THR A 106 37.72 1.55 -6.40
CA THR A 106 38.02 0.21 -6.93
C THR A 106 39.12 0.27 -7.99
N LEU A 107 39.06 1.25 -8.90
CA LEU A 107 40.09 1.47 -9.91
C LEU A 107 41.42 1.89 -9.28
N GLU A 108 41.40 2.82 -8.32
CA GLU A 108 42.59 3.26 -7.60
C GLU A 108 43.23 2.10 -6.82
N ASN A 109 42.45 1.28 -6.12
CA ASN A 109 42.95 0.10 -5.42
C ASN A 109 43.57 -0.92 -6.39
N ALA A 110 42.97 -1.13 -7.57
CA ALA A 110 43.54 -2.01 -8.58
C ALA A 110 44.89 -1.47 -9.11
N ALA A 111 44.97 -0.16 -9.38
CA ALA A 111 46.20 0.50 -9.81
C ALA A 111 47.30 0.43 -8.76
N LEU A 112 46.98 0.71 -7.49
CA LEU A 112 47.91 0.58 -6.36
C LEU A 112 48.45 -0.84 -6.21
N ARG A 113 47.58 -1.85 -6.34
CA ARG A 113 47.99 -3.28 -6.28
C ARG A 113 48.89 -3.69 -7.45
N GLN A 114 48.78 -3.01 -8.59
CA GLN A 114 49.64 -3.22 -9.76
C GLN A 114 50.95 -2.41 -9.68
N GLY A 115 51.19 -1.70 -8.57
CA GLY A 115 52.42 -0.94 -8.34
C GLY A 115 52.41 0.47 -8.95
N ALA A 116 51.26 0.97 -9.38
CA ALA A 116 51.14 2.34 -9.87
C ALA A 116 51.15 3.35 -8.71
N THR A 117 51.89 4.45 -8.87
CA THR A 117 51.88 5.57 -7.92
C THR A 117 50.60 6.38 -8.12
N VAL A 118 49.58 6.17 -7.28
CA VAL A 118 48.35 6.97 -7.30
C VAL A 118 48.56 8.26 -6.51
N LEU A 119 48.17 9.39 -7.10
CA LEU A 119 48.24 10.71 -6.47
C LEU A 119 47.15 10.77 -5.39
N ALA A 120 47.56 10.73 -4.12
CA ALA A 120 46.62 10.71 -3.00
C ALA A 120 45.72 11.96 -3.04
N LEU A 121 44.40 11.74 -3.14
CA LEU A 121 43.41 12.80 -2.97
C LEU A 121 43.60 13.44 -1.58
N PRO A 122 43.59 14.78 -1.46
CA PRO A 122 43.76 15.44 -0.18
C PRO A 122 42.67 15.00 0.78
N ALA A 123 43.07 14.40 1.90
CA ALA A 123 42.16 13.97 2.95
C ALA A 123 41.31 15.17 3.39
N ARG A 124 39.99 15.06 3.22
CA ARG A 124 39.04 16.08 3.66
C ARG A 124 39.22 16.27 5.16
N ALA A 125 39.75 17.42 5.57
CA ALA A 125 39.93 17.78 6.97
C ALA A 125 38.60 17.64 7.71
N ARG A 126 38.59 16.78 8.73
CA ARG A 126 37.46 16.61 9.65
C ARG A 126 37.32 17.94 10.41
N PRO A 127 36.17 18.65 10.33
CA PRO A 127 36.00 19.84 11.16
C PRO A 127 36.03 19.38 12.61
N THR A 128 37.06 19.81 13.35
CA THR A 128 37.15 19.64 14.79
C THR A 128 35.97 20.39 15.40
N SER A 129 35.03 19.66 15.99
CA SER A 129 33.95 20.22 16.78
C SER A 129 34.54 20.88 18.02
N THR A 130 34.84 22.17 17.92
CA THR A 130 35.20 23.02 19.05
C THR A 130 33.98 23.12 19.97
N THR A 131 33.96 22.28 21.01
CA THR A 131 33.04 22.41 22.13
C THR A 131 33.57 23.53 23.00
N HIS A 132 32.90 24.68 23.01
CA HIS A 132 33.18 25.76 23.96
C HIS A 132 32.31 25.59 25.22
N PRO A 133 32.86 25.78 26.43
CA PRO A 133 32.12 25.71 27.70
C PRO A 133 31.07 26.79 27.86
#